data_AF-A0A3M7DXV2-F1
#
_entry.id   AF-A0A3M7DXV2-F1
#
_cell.length_a   1.000
_cell.length_b   1.000
_cell.length_c   1.000
_cell.angle_alpha   90.00
_cell.angle_beta   90.00
_cell.angle_gamma   90.00
#
_symmetry.space_group_name_H-M   'P 1'
#
loop_
_entity.id
_entity.type
_entity.pdbx_description
1 polymer ?
#
loop_
_entity_poly.entity_id
_entity_poly.type
_entity_poly.pdbx_seq_one_letter_code
_entity_poly.pdbx_strand_id
1 'polypeptide(L)'
;MEAKKEVVGFLGPKASYTHQATLGHFPGPQYDVRPLTTIEDVFAAVQSGQAAYGVVPFENSSNGSVVFTLDLFADLHGRYPDILVWDEIYLAVHHCLLGHIPHTEPVAKTAKLQEKSEEEKDGERPDATLPHLPPQQPPSLSGQVTPTQAVPQPAKARIQPLHPLSHVKKLYSHPQAWGQCKNFLAAYLKGTERQDVSSTSKAAQLVGEDVSGTSAAISSRIAAELNGLDVLAQGIEDNAGNSTRFFVVQRQSSDAVAGSTVAGNQETATAEDQGEKTAESKTLVSFTVDHGEPGALADCLEIFKKYGLNLTSINTRPSGEAAWHYIFFVEFMGRKLAGEQGGAVNEALQELDRVAKSWRWLGSWENALLKPS
;
A
#
# COMPACT_ATOMS: atom_id res chain seq x y z
N MET A 1 -0.10 39.30 10.01
CA MET A 1 -1.14 38.43 9.42
C MET A 1 -0.58 37.04 9.39
N GLU A 2 -1.23 36.08 10.01
CA GLU A 2 -0.84 34.68 9.91
C GLU A 2 -1.14 34.21 8.48
N ALA A 3 -0.15 33.65 7.77
CA ALA A 3 -0.35 33.17 6.41
C ALA A 3 -1.41 32.05 6.43
N LYS A 4 -2.41 32.15 5.54
CA LYS A 4 -3.47 31.14 5.44
C LYS A 4 -2.83 29.80 5.06
N LYS A 5 -2.94 28.81 5.93
CA LYS A 5 -2.45 27.44 5.66
C LYS A 5 -3.33 26.76 4.62
N GLU A 6 -2.72 26.02 3.71
CA GLU A 6 -3.44 25.19 2.75
C GLU A 6 -3.88 23.89 3.42
N VAL A 7 -5.18 23.59 3.35
CA VAL A 7 -5.72 22.38 3.97
C VAL A 7 -5.50 21.18 3.05
N VAL A 8 -4.93 20.10 3.60
CA VAL A 8 -4.73 18.83 2.89
C VAL A 8 -5.53 17.74 3.61
N GLY A 9 -6.58 17.24 2.95
CA GLY A 9 -7.36 16.11 3.46
C GLY A 9 -6.67 14.79 3.11
N PHE A 10 -6.71 13.80 4.01
CA PHE A 10 -6.19 12.47 3.70
C PHE A 10 -7.06 11.36 4.30
N LEU A 11 -7.03 10.17 3.71
CA LEU A 11 -7.70 9.01 4.30
C LEU A 11 -7.06 8.63 5.64
N GLY A 12 -7.78 8.92 6.72
CA GLY A 12 -7.38 8.69 8.10
C GLY A 12 -7.33 7.21 8.51
N PRO A 13 -7.08 6.94 9.80
CA PRO A 13 -6.83 7.92 10.87
C PRO A 13 -5.40 8.49 10.84
N LYS A 14 -5.06 9.37 11.80
CA LYS A 14 -3.66 9.74 12.06
C LYS A 14 -2.82 8.48 12.32
N ALA A 15 -1.54 8.58 11.97
CA ALA A 15 -0.57 7.47 11.98
C ALA A 15 -0.81 6.36 10.94
N SER A 16 -1.76 6.53 10.01
CA SER A 16 -1.92 5.61 8.89
C SER A 16 -0.78 5.74 7.87
N TYR A 17 -0.67 4.78 6.95
CA TYR A 17 0.25 4.89 5.82
C TYR A 17 -0.08 6.10 4.92
N THR A 18 -1.36 6.41 4.73
CA THR A 18 -1.79 7.64 4.03
C THR A 18 -1.33 8.89 4.76
N HIS A 19 -1.40 8.92 6.10
CA HIS A 19 -0.89 10.05 6.90
C HIS A 19 0.61 10.24 6.67
N GLN A 20 1.39 9.14 6.70
CA GLN A 20 2.82 9.18 6.45
C GLN A 20 3.15 9.68 5.03
N ALA A 21 2.45 9.17 4.02
CA ALA A 21 2.59 9.65 2.64
C ALA A 21 2.28 11.15 2.53
N THR A 22 1.20 11.60 3.18
CA THR A 22 0.78 13.00 3.18
C THR A 22 1.81 13.92 3.83
N LEU A 23 2.34 13.55 5.00
CA LEU A 23 3.36 14.35 5.69
C LEU A 23 4.68 14.44 4.91
N GLY A 24 5.07 13.36 4.22
CA GLY A 24 6.26 13.36 3.38
C GLY A 24 6.13 14.26 2.16
N HIS A 25 4.94 14.30 1.55
CA HIS A 25 4.69 15.08 0.34
C HIS A 25 4.32 16.55 0.61
N PHE A 26 3.67 16.83 1.74
CA PHE A 26 3.29 18.18 2.17
C PHE A 26 4.01 18.58 3.46
N PRO A 27 5.35 18.77 3.43
CA PRO A 27 6.11 19.10 4.63
C PRO A 27 5.97 20.57 5.03
N GLY A 28 6.01 20.84 6.33
CA GLY A 28 6.16 22.20 6.87
C GLY A 28 4.87 22.87 7.35
N PRO A 29 4.99 24.07 7.94
CA PRO A 29 3.90 24.74 8.64
C PRO A 29 2.85 25.40 7.73
N GLN A 30 3.11 25.48 6.42
CA GLN A 30 2.21 26.05 5.42
C GLN A 30 1.01 25.13 5.12
N TYR A 31 1.10 23.85 5.45
CA TYR A 31 0.04 22.88 5.27
C TYR A 31 -0.67 22.55 6.59
N ASP A 32 -1.99 22.45 6.54
CA ASP A 32 -2.83 21.93 7.61
C ASP A 32 -3.39 20.57 7.19
N VAL A 33 -2.72 19.50 7.63
CA VAL A 33 -3.00 18.11 7.23
C VAL A 33 -4.10 17.53 8.14
N ARG A 34 -5.24 17.16 7.55
CA ARG A 34 -6.45 16.76 8.28
C ARG A 34 -6.92 15.34 7.92
N PRO A 35 -7.11 14.44 8.90
CA PRO A 35 -7.65 13.11 8.65
C PRO A 35 -9.13 13.19 8.30
N LEU A 36 -9.54 12.40 7.31
CA LEU A 36 -10.94 12.20 6.92
C LEU A 36 -11.30 10.72 7.01
N THR A 37 -12.59 10.42 7.19
CA THR A 37 -13.04 9.07 7.56
C THR A 37 -13.03 8.12 6.38
N THR A 38 -13.51 8.58 5.22
CA THR A 38 -13.61 7.78 4.00
C THR A 38 -12.89 8.45 2.84
N ILE A 39 -12.61 7.68 1.78
CA ILE A 39 -12.03 8.22 0.53
C ILE A 39 -13.01 9.23 -0.10
N GLU A 40 -14.31 8.96 0.02
CA GLU A 40 -15.36 9.87 -0.45
C GLU A 40 -15.35 11.20 0.30
N ASP A 41 -15.13 11.21 1.61
CA ASP A 41 -14.98 12.44 2.38
C ASP A 41 -13.78 13.28 1.89
N VAL A 42 -12.69 12.62 1.48
CA VAL A 42 -11.53 13.30 0.88
C VAL A 42 -11.91 13.97 -0.44
N PHE A 43 -12.61 13.25 -1.32
CA PHE A 43 -13.11 13.81 -2.59
C PHE A 43 -14.09 14.97 -2.33
N ALA A 44 -15.05 14.82 -1.41
CA ALA A 44 -16.01 15.86 -1.06
C ALA A 44 -15.35 17.11 -0.47
N ALA A 45 -14.33 16.95 0.38
CA ALA A 45 -13.58 18.08 0.94
C ALA A 45 -12.83 18.86 -0.15
N VAL A 46 -12.24 18.16 -1.13
CA VAL A 46 -11.57 18.78 -2.28
C VAL A 46 -12.58 19.45 -3.22
N GLN A 47 -13.67 18.77 -3.55
CA GLN A 47 -14.74 19.28 -4.42
C GLN A 47 -15.32 20.59 -3.89
N SER A 48 -15.59 20.64 -2.58
CA SER A 48 -16.19 21.80 -1.91
C SER A 48 -15.19 22.94 -1.64
N GLY A 49 -13.89 22.73 -1.89
CA GLY A 49 -12.83 23.69 -1.57
C GLY A 49 -12.50 23.80 -0.07
N GLN A 50 -13.00 22.88 0.76
CA GLN A 50 -12.62 22.78 2.17
C GLN A 50 -11.18 22.29 2.34
N ALA A 51 -10.70 21.48 1.41
CA ALA A 51 -9.30 21.10 1.26
C ALA A 51 -8.78 21.52 -0.12
N ALA A 52 -7.57 22.06 -0.17
CA ALA A 52 -6.89 22.35 -1.44
C ALA A 52 -6.47 21.06 -2.14
N TYR A 53 -6.04 20.06 -1.36
CA TYR A 53 -5.58 18.77 -1.85
C TYR A 53 -6.18 17.62 -1.05
N GLY A 54 -6.29 16.46 -1.70
CA GLY A 54 -6.70 15.19 -1.10
C GLY A 54 -5.64 14.11 -1.32
N VAL A 55 -5.31 13.30 -0.32
CA VAL A 55 -4.42 12.14 -0.48
C VAL A 55 -5.20 10.84 -0.27
N VAL A 56 -5.26 10.03 -1.32
CA VAL A 56 -6.05 8.78 -1.35
C VAL A 56 -5.21 7.61 -1.84
N PRO A 57 -5.37 6.40 -1.26
CA PRO A 57 -4.67 5.23 -1.76
C PRO A 57 -5.23 4.84 -3.13
N PHE A 58 -4.35 4.44 -4.05
CA PHE A 58 -4.71 4.03 -5.39
C PHE A 58 -4.41 2.56 -5.66
N GLU A 59 -3.23 2.07 -5.25
CA GLU A 59 -2.83 0.69 -5.51
C GLU A 59 -1.82 0.18 -4.48
N ASN A 60 -1.86 -1.10 -4.17
CA ASN A 60 -0.84 -1.78 -3.39
C ASN A 60 -0.17 -2.89 -4.21
N SER A 61 1.16 -3.00 -4.15
CA SER A 61 1.91 -3.96 -4.97
C SER A 61 1.62 -5.44 -4.64
N SER A 62 1.01 -5.73 -3.49
CA SER A 62 0.62 -7.09 -3.08
C SER A 62 -0.88 -7.37 -3.24
N ASN A 63 -1.72 -6.34 -3.26
CA ASN A 63 -3.18 -6.47 -3.18
C ASN A 63 -3.94 -5.86 -4.37
N GLY A 64 -3.25 -5.18 -5.27
CA GLY A 64 -3.83 -4.53 -6.44
C GLY A 64 -4.50 -3.21 -6.11
N SER A 65 -5.36 -2.76 -7.03
CA SER A 65 -5.93 -1.41 -7.04
C SER A 65 -7.03 -1.23 -5.99
N VAL A 66 -7.12 -0.01 -5.45
CA VAL A 66 -8.14 0.41 -4.49
C VAL A 66 -9.38 0.83 -5.25
N VAL A 67 -10.32 -0.11 -5.34
CA VAL A 67 -11.56 0.02 -6.12
C VAL A 67 -12.38 1.26 -5.76
N PHE A 68 -12.46 1.62 -4.48
CA PHE A 68 -13.23 2.80 -4.03
C PHE A 68 -12.71 4.13 -4.62
N THR A 69 -11.40 4.25 -4.84
CA THR A 69 -10.83 5.44 -5.49
C THR A 69 -11.23 5.49 -6.95
N LEU A 70 -11.20 4.35 -7.65
CA LEU A 70 -11.65 4.25 -9.04
C LEU A 70 -13.16 4.52 -9.19
N ASP A 71 -13.99 4.06 -8.24
CA ASP A 71 -15.44 4.33 -8.25
C ASP A 71 -15.76 5.84 -8.14
N LEU A 72 -14.97 6.59 -7.37
CA LEU A 72 -15.14 8.03 -7.24
C LEU A 72 -14.67 8.79 -8.49
N PHE A 73 -13.64 8.31 -9.19
CA PHE A 73 -13.26 8.84 -10.49
C PHE A 73 -14.21 8.44 -11.63
N ALA A 74 -14.85 7.26 -11.53
CA ALA A 74 -15.89 6.84 -12.48
C ALA A 74 -17.06 7.81 -12.47
N ASP A 75 -17.34 8.39 -11.29
CA ASP A 75 -18.25 9.51 -11.10
C ASP A 75 -19.61 9.33 -11.78
N LEU A 76 -20.22 8.15 -11.57
CA LEU A 76 -21.50 7.75 -12.20
C LEU A 76 -22.67 8.72 -11.93
N HIS A 77 -22.49 9.63 -10.97
CA HIS A 77 -23.49 10.61 -10.56
C HIS A 77 -23.03 12.07 -10.75
N GLY A 78 -21.89 12.31 -11.42
CA GLY A 78 -21.41 13.65 -11.75
C GLY A 78 -21.11 14.54 -10.54
N ARG A 79 -20.68 13.95 -9.41
CA ARG A 79 -20.40 14.64 -8.15
C ARG A 79 -19.00 15.23 -8.11
N TYR A 80 -18.08 14.65 -8.86
CA TYR A 80 -16.65 15.00 -8.86
C TYR A 80 -16.11 15.23 -10.28
N PRO A 81 -16.76 16.06 -11.13
CA PRO A 81 -16.46 16.15 -12.57
C PRO A 81 -15.11 16.82 -12.87
N ASP A 82 -14.61 17.63 -11.94
CA ASP A 82 -13.41 18.45 -12.06
C ASP A 82 -12.32 18.09 -11.03
N ILE A 83 -12.44 16.94 -10.35
CA ILE A 83 -11.33 16.36 -9.58
C ILE A 83 -10.36 15.66 -10.53
N LEU A 84 -9.09 16.06 -10.43
CA LEU A 84 -7.99 15.52 -11.22
C LEU A 84 -6.91 14.96 -10.28
N VAL A 85 -6.16 13.98 -10.76
CA VAL A 85 -4.89 13.56 -10.17
C VAL A 85 -3.86 14.65 -10.46
N TRP A 86 -3.32 15.21 -9.39
CA TRP A 86 -2.32 16.27 -9.41
C TRP A 86 -0.89 15.72 -9.32
N ASP A 87 -0.69 14.71 -8.48
CA ASP A 87 0.60 14.03 -8.30
C ASP A 87 0.39 12.63 -7.72
N GLU A 88 1.47 11.87 -7.54
CA GLU A 88 1.49 10.55 -6.97
C GLU A 88 2.57 10.38 -5.90
N ILE A 89 2.34 9.44 -4.98
CA ILE A 89 3.27 9.12 -3.90
C ILE A 89 3.44 7.61 -3.83
N TYR A 90 4.68 7.13 -3.75
CA TYR A 90 4.99 5.74 -3.44
C TYR A 90 5.54 5.64 -2.02
N LEU A 91 4.92 4.79 -1.20
CA LEU A 91 5.36 4.55 0.16
C LEU A 91 5.63 3.06 0.38
N ALA A 92 6.87 2.72 0.71
CA ALA A 92 7.23 1.38 1.15
C ALA A 92 6.52 1.06 2.49
N VAL A 93 5.85 -0.09 2.52
CA VAL A 93 5.08 -0.56 3.68
C VAL A 93 6.01 -1.37 4.56
N HIS A 94 6.46 -0.77 5.66
CA HIS A 94 7.24 -1.44 6.69
C HIS A 94 6.42 -1.61 7.96
N HIS A 95 6.16 -2.87 8.32
CA HIS A 95 5.48 -3.19 9.56
C HIS A 95 6.48 -3.23 10.71
N CYS A 96 6.11 -2.59 11.80
CA CYS A 96 6.82 -2.64 13.06
C CYS A 96 5.98 -3.39 14.09
N LEU A 97 6.64 -4.14 14.97
CA LEU A 97 6.05 -4.57 16.22
C LEU A 97 6.26 -3.47 17.25
N LEU A 98 5.17 -2.90 17.76
CA LEU A 98 5.17 -1.79 18.71
C LEU A 98 4.65 -2.25 20.07
N GLY A 99 5.23 -1.79 21.16
CA GLY A 99 4.79 -2.10 22.53
C GLY A 99 5.60 -1.32 23.56
N HIS A 100 5.53 -1.73 24.83
CA HIS A 100 6.35 -1.12 25.89
C HIS A 100 7.53 -2.02 26.23
N ILE A 101 8.74 -1.46 26.29
CA ILE A 101 9.90 -2.18 26.82
C ILE A 101 9.73 -2.29 28.35
N PRO A 102 9.77 -3.50 28.94
CA PRO A 102 9.69 -3.64 30.39
C PRO A 102 10.84 -2.90 31.06
N HIS A 103 10.55 -1.92 31.91
CA HIS A 103 11.56 -1.31 32.77
C HIS A 103 11.94 -2.32 33.86
N THR A 104 13.11 -2.95 33.72
CA THR A 104 13.73 -3.65 34.85
C THR A 104 14.24 -2.60 35.82
N GLU A 105 13.57 -2.39 36.96
CA GLU A 105 14.29 -1.84 38.11
C GLU A 105 15.44 -2.79 38.46
N PRO A 106 16.64 -2.29 38.79
CA PRO A 106 17.77 -3.15 39.10
C PRO A 106 17.46 -3.96 40.36
N VAL A 107 17.17 -5.25 40.16
CA VAL A 107 16.96 -6.22 41.23
C VAL A 107 18.26 -6.32 42.03
N ALA A 108 18.24 -5.84 43.27
CA ALA A 108 19.30 -6.03 44.23
C ALA A 108 19.60 -7.53 44.36
N LYS A 109 20.85 -7.91 44.08
CA LYS A 109 21.37 -9.27 44.21
C LYS A 109 21.09 -9.80 45.62
N THR A 110 20.19 -10.77 45.74
CA THR A 110 20.16 -11.67 46.89
C THR A 110 20.38 -13.08 46.38
N ALA A 111 21.64 -13.39 46.11
CA ALA A 111 22.07 -14.77 45.95
C ALA A 111 22.02 -15.44 47.34
N LYS A 112 21.18 -16.47 47.48
CA LYS A 112 21.39 -17.50 48.50
C LYS A 112 21.41 -18.87 47.82
N LEU A 113 22.59 -19.46 47.93
CA LEU A 113 22.97 -20.82 47.62
C LEU A 113 21.97 -21.85 48.16
N GLN A 114 21.74 -22.90 47.38
CA GLN A 114 21.55 -24.26 47.90
C GLN A 114 22.15 -25.27 46.92
N GLU A 115 23.28 -25.84 47.33
CA GLU A 115 23.90 -27.05 46.78
C GLU A 115 23.45 -28.30 47.56
N LYS A 116 23.70 -29.46 46.92
CA LYS A 116 23.64 -30.88 47.36
C LYS A 116 22.35 -31.62 46.97
N SER A 117 22.39 -32.82 46.40
CA SER A 117 23.44 -33.86 46.36
C SER A 117 23.20 -34.89 45.24
N GLU A 118 24.30 -35.53 44.82
CA GLU A 118 24.44 -36.67 43.90
C GLU A 118 23.89 -37.99 44.47
N GLU A 119 23.54 -38.94 43.60
CA GLU A 119 23.85 -40.38 43.78
C GLU A 119 23.72 -41.13 42.43
N GLU A 120 24.81 -41.81 42.05
CA GLU A 120 24.98 -42.71 40.90
C GLU A 120 24.38 -44.11 41.14
N LYS A 121 24.05 -44.84 40.06
CA LYS A 121 24.29 -46.30 39.99
C LYS A 121 24.34 -46.82 38.54
N ASP A 122 25.44 -47.53 38.27
CA ASP A 122 25.84 -48.28 37.08
C ASP A 122 24.93 -49.45 36.69
N GLY A 123 25.04 -49.91 35.43
CA GLY A 123 24.72 -51.30 35.07
C GLY A 123 24.50 -51.64 33.59
N GLU A 124 25.59 -51.94 32.87
CA GLU A 124 25.78 -53.01 31.86
C GLU A 124 24.99 -53.09 30.51
N ARG A 125 25.77 -53.26 29.42
CA ARG A 125 25.42 -53.94 28.15
C ARG A 125 26.05 -55.35 28.16
N PRO A 126 25.56 -56.34 27.37
CA PRO A 126 26.05 -56.54 25.98
C PRO A 126 24.94 -57.00 25.00
N ASP A 127 24.89 -56.52 23.75
CA ASP A 127 25.44 -57.11 22.51
C ASP A 127 25.09 -58.59 22.24
N ALA A 128 24.39 -58.87 21.13
CA ALA A 128 24.80 -59.85 20.11
C ALA A 128 23.71 -60.20 19.07
N THR A 129 24.16 -60.24 17.81
CA THR A 129 23.80 -61.17 16.71
C THR A 129 22.54 -60.94 15.83
N LEU A 130 22.83 -60.56 14.58
CA LEU A 130 22.08 -60.89 13.35
C LEU A 130 22.31 -62.35 12.92
N PRO A 131 21.46 -62.88 12.03
CA PRO A 131 21.99 -63.44 10.78
C PRO A 131 21.25 -62.99 9.50
N HIS A 132 22.03 -62.87 8.43
CA HIS A 132 21.65 -62.65 7.03
C HIS A 132 21.25 -63.96 6.30
N LEU A 133 20.40 -63.89 5.26
CA LEU A 133 20.42 -64.64 3.97
C LEU A 133 19.23 -64.17 3.05
N PRO A 134 19.22 -64.39 1.70
CA PRO A 134 19.47 -63.31 0.72
C PRO A 134 18.33 -63.18 -0.37
N PRO A 135 18.55 -62.61 -1.59
CA PRO A 135 17.63 -61.64 -2.21
C PRO A 135 16.57 -62.25 -3.14
N GLN A 136 15.39 -61.64 -3.23
CA GLN A 136 14.47 -61.81 -4.37
C GLN A 136 13.79 -60.49 -4.76
N GLN A 137 13.69 -60.26 -6.06
CA GLN A 137 13.02 -59.15 -6.75
C GLN A 137 12.23 -59.76 -7.93
N PRO A 138 11.20 -59.09 -8.49
CA PRO A 138 9.90 -58.75 -7.91
C PRO A 138 8.74 -59.34 -8.77
N PRO A 139 7.47 -58.98 -8.48
CA PRO A 139 6.59 -58.61 -9.58
C PRO A 139 6.06 -57.18 -9.41
N SER A 140 6.03 -56.49 -10.56
CA SER A 140 5.45 -55.20 -10.80
C SER A 140 3.97 -55.14 -10.42
N LEU A 141 3.60 -54.21 -9.54
CA LEU A 141 2.24 -53.66 -9.49
C LEU A 141 2.31 -52.14 -9.33
N SER A 142 1.70 -51.50 -10.31
CA SER A 142 1.49 -50.07 -10.48
C SER A 142 0.69 -49.48 -9.32
N GLY A 143 1.32 -48.60 -8.56
CA GLY A 143 0.66 -47.62 -7.71
C GLY A 143 1.54 -46.37 -7.69
N GLN A 144 1.13 -45.32 -8.39
CA GLN A 144 1.76 -44.01 -8.25
C GLN A 144 1.53 -43.54 -6.82
N VAL A 145 2.57 -43.67 -5.98
CA VAL A 145 2.63 -42.96 -4.70
C VAL A 145 2.93 -41.51 -5.05
N THR A 146 1.93 -40.64 -4.95
CA THR A 146 2.14 -39.19 -4.93
C THR A 146 3.13 -38.90 -3.81
N PRO A 147 4.28 -38.26 -4.06
CA PRO A 147 5.15 -37.86 -2.97
C PRO A 147 4.35 -36.93 -2.06
N THR A 148 4.14 -37.34 -0.80
CA THR A 148 3.67 -36.44 0.25
C THR A 148 4.56 -35.22 0.19
N GLN A 149 3.99 -34.06 -0.16
CA GLN A 149 4.73 -32.80 -0.14
C GLN A 149 5.39 -32.71 1.23
N ALA A 150 6.71 -32.56 1.24
CA ALA A 150 7.43 -32.26 2.47
C ALA A 150 6.69 -31.13 3.17
N VAL A 151 6.34 -31.35 4.45
CA VAL A 151 5.78 -30.31 5.30
C VAL A 151 6.58 -29.05 5.06
N PRO A 152 5.98 -27.94 4.56
CA PRO A 152 6.76 -26.75 4.25
C PRO A 152 7.52 -26.35 5.52
N GLN A 153 8.85 -26.32 5.43
CA GLN A 153 9.68 -25.85 6.52
C GLN A 153 9.17 -24.47 6.95
N PRO A 154 8.97 -24.22 8.25
CA PRO A 154 8.46 -22.93 8.70
C PRO A 154 9.43 -21.86 8.20
N ALA A 155 8.92 -20.93 7.40
CA ALA A 155 9.73 -19.88 6.82
C ALA A 155 10.45 -19.12 7.94
N LYS A 156 11.77 -19.03 7.82
CA LYS A 156 12.64 -18.40 8.80
C LYS A 156 12.36 -16.90 8.81
N ALA A 157 12.13 -16.32 9.99
CA ALA A 157 11.96 -14.89 10.13
C ALA A 157 13.18 -14.14 9.56
N ARG A 158 12.92 -13.08 8.79
CA ARG A 158 13.94 -12.26 8.12
C ARG A 158 14.79 -11.44 9.10
N ILE A 159 14.19 -11.10 10.24
CA ILE A 159 14.75 -10.20 11.24
C ILE A 159 14.58 -10.81 12.63
N GLN A 160 15.34 -10.28 13.60
CA GLN A 160 15.17 -10.61 15.01
C GLN A 160 14.53 -9.43 15.76
N PRO A 161 13.84 -9.69 16.88
CA PRO A 161 13.39 -8.62 17.78
C PRO A 161 14.55 -7.77 18.30
N LEU A 162 14.31 -6.48 18.49
CA LEU A 162 15.24 -5.54 19.13
C LEU A 162 15.30 -5.76 20.66
N HIS A 163 14.21 -6.27 21.24
CA HIS A 163 14.07 -6.55 22.67
C HIS A 163 13.41 -7.91 22.93
N PRO A 164 13.62 -8.54 24.11
CA PRO A 164 12.92 -9.77 24.48
C PRO A 164 11.39 -9.60 24.51
N LEU A 165 10.66 -10.50 23.85
CA LEU A 165 9.21 -10.42 23.68
C LEU A 165 8.41 -11.28 24.67
N SER A 166 9.05 -11.87 25.68
CA SER A 166 8.40 -12.81 26.61
C SER A 166 7.26 -12.21 27.44
N HIS A 167 7.24 -10.88 27.58
CA HIS A 167 6.18 -10.15 28.29
C HIS A 167 4.93 -9.94 27.44
N VAL A 168 5.00 -10.10 26.11
CA VAL A 168 3.90 -9.83 25.18
C VAL A 168 2.90 -10.99 25.21
N LYS A 169 1.68 -10.71 25.66
CA LYS A 169 0.58 -11.67 25.81
C LYS A 169 -0.52 -11.50 24.77
N LYS A 170 -0.68 -10.29 24.23
CA LYS A 170 -1.74 -9.95 23.29
C LYS A 170 -1.22 -9.09 22.14
N LEU A 171 -1.71 -9.37 20.93
CA LEU A 171 -1.38 -8.65 19.70
C LEU A 171 -2.63 -8.03 19.08
N TYR A 172 -2.50 -6.78 18.63
CA TYR A 172 -3.52 -6.05 17.89
C TYR A 172 -3.03 -5.68 16.48
N SER A 173 -3.89 -5.84 15.48
CA SER A 173 -3.68 -5.29 14.14
C SER A 173 -4.91 -5.45 13.25
N HIS A 174 -4.83 -4.90 12.04
CA HIS A 174 -5.79 -5.15 10.98
C HIS A 174 -5.60 -6.57 10.39
N PRO A 175 -6.68 -7.30 10.02
CA PRO A 175 -6.58 -8.67 9.49
C PRO A 175 -5.56 -8.87 8.37
N GLN A 176 -5.42 -7.88 7.49
CA GLN A 176 -4.47 -7.91 6.38
C GLN A 176 -3.00 -7.94 6.85
N ALA A 177 -2.66 -7.26 7.95
CA ALA A 177 -1.29 -7.21 8.46
C ALA A 177 -0.84 -8.58 9.01
N TRP A 178 -1.75 -9.38 9.57
CA TRP A 178 -1.43 -10.76 9.98
C TRP A 178 -0.96 -11.61 8.81
N GLY A 179 -1.59 -11.42 7.65
CA GLY A 179 -1.23 -12.11 6.42
C GLY A 179 0.15 -11.72 5.89
N GLN A 180 0.65 -10.54 6.28
CA GLN A 180 1.90 -9.96 5.81
C GLN A 180 3.07 -10.17 6.78
N CYS A 181 2.85 -10.69 7.99
CA CYS A 181 3.89 -10.85 9.01
C CYS A 181 3.95 -12.28 9.57
N LYS A 182 3.57 -13.29 8.79
CA LYS A 182 3.36 -14.66 9.28
C LYS A 182 4.64 -15.27 9.83
N ASN A 183 5.76 -15.05 9.14
CA ASN A 183 7.02 -15.73 9.45
C ASN A 183 7.60 -15.21 10.77
N PHE A 184 7.58 -13.89 10.96
CA PHE A 184 8.01 -13.27 12.21
C PHE A 184 7.14 -13.71 13.39
N LEU A 185 5.81 -13.68 13.23
CA LEU A 185 4.88 -14.08 14.29
C LEU A 185 5.01 -15.56 14.66
N ALA A 186 5.21 -16.44 13.67
CA ALA A 186 5.41 -17.87 13.92
C ALA A 186 6.72 -18.16 14.65
N ALA A 187 7.78 -17.37 14.40
CA ALA A 187 9.09 -17.55 15.00
C ALA A 187 9.18 -17.03 16.45
N TYR A 188 8.57 -15.88 16.76
CA TYR A 188 8.82 -15.17 18.02
C TYR A 188 7.60 -14.99 18.93
N LEU A 189 6.38 -15.09 18.40
CA LEU A 189 5.13 -14.78 19.12
C LEU A 189 4.11 -15.92 18.95
N LYS A 190 4.61 -17.17 19.03
CA LYS A 190 3.78 -18.36 18.95
C LYS A 190 2.93 -18.49 20.23
N GLY A 191 1.62 -18.62 20.06
CA GLY A 191 0.68 -18.79 21.17
C GLY A 191 0.21 -17.48 21.81
N THR A 192 0.70 -16.32 21.35
CA THR A 192 0.20 -15.01 21.76
C THR A 192 -1.23 -14.78 21.24
N GLU A 193 -2.11 -14.24 22.08
CA GLU A 193 -3.49 -13.90 21.67
C GLU A 193 -3.46 -12.86 20.54
N ARG A 194 -4.31 -13.01 19.52
CA ARG A 194 -4.44 -12.05 18.42
C ARG A 194 -5.85 -11.49 18.39
N GLN A 195 -5.96 -10.17 18.28
CA GLN A 195 -7.24 -9.47 18.22
C GLN A 195 -7.30 -8.55 17.00
N ASP A 196 -8.30 -8.78 16.16
CA ASP A 196 -8.57 -7.98 14.97
C ASP A 196 -9.16 -6.62 15.35
N VAL A 197 -8.68 -5.57 14.68
CA VAL A 197 -9.18 -4.20 14.83
C VAL A 197 -9.33 -3.52 13.47
N SER A 198 -9.99 -2.36 13.45
CA SER A 198 -10.34 -1.64 12.21
C SER A 198 -9.16 -1.08 11.43
N SER A 199 -8.01 -0.84 12.08
CA SER A 199 -6.79 -0.37 11.39
C SER A 199 -5.52 -0.67 12.19
N THR A 200 -4.38 -0.67 11.51
CA THR A 200 -3.05 -0.78 12.15
C THR A 200 -2.78 0.38 13.10
N SER A 201 -3.25 1.59 12.78
CA SER A 201 -3.12 2.76 13.67
C SER A 201 -4.00 2.61 14.91
N LYS A 202 -5.21 2.06 14.78
CA LYS A 202 -6.06 1.77 15.95
C LYS A 202 -5.43 0.72 16.86
N ALA A 203 -4.72 -0.26 16.31
CA ALA A 203 -3.96 -1.22 17.12
C ALA A 203 -2.89 -0.53 17.97
N ALA A 204 -2.10 0.38 17.40
CA ALA A 204 -1.11 1.14 18.14
C ALA A 204 -1.75 2.02 19.24
N GLN A 205 -2.89 2.64 18.95
CA GLN A 205 -3.63 3.42 19.95
C GLN A 205 -4.05 2.54 21.15
N LEU A 206 -4.64 1.36 20.89
CA LEU A 206 -5.07 0.46 21.96
C LEU A 206 -3.90 -0.01 22.84
N VAL A 207 -2.72 -0.22 22.24
CA VAL A 207 -1.52 -0.60 22.98
C VAL A 207 -0.97 0.58 23.79
N GLY A 208 -1.00 1.80 23.27
CA GLY A 208 -0.61 3.00 24.04
C GLY A 208 -1.54 3.28 25.24
N GLU A 209 -2.78 2.80 25.19
CA GLU A 209 -3.74 2.86 26.29
C GLU A 209 -3.58 1.67 27.28
N ASP A 210 -2.79 0.65 26.96
CA ASP A 210 -2.58 -0.54 27.81
C ASP A 210 -1.53 -0.29 28.90
N VAL A 211 -2.01 0.04 30.08
CA VAL A 211 -1.19 0.23 31.29
C VAL A 211 -0.44 -1.02 31.76
N SER A 212 -0.84 -2.22 31.32
CA SER A 212 -0.15 -3.46 31.73
C SER A 212 1.22 -3.61 31.07
N GLY A 213 1.43 -2.95 29.93
CA GLY A 213 2.64 -3.10 29.11
C GLY A 213 2.81 -4.50 28.51
N THR A 214 1.75 -5.32 28.47
CA THR A 214 1.81 -6.70 27.96
C THR A 214 1.17 -6.88 26.58
N SER A 215 0.62 -5.82 26.00
CA SER A 215 0.12 -5.83 24.63
C SER A 215 1.16 -5.29 23.64
N ALA A 216 1.08 -5.74 22.40
CA ALA A 216 1.83 -5.18 21.28
C ALA A 216 0.95 -5.04 20.03
N ALA A 217 1.36 -4.17 19.11
CA ALA A 217 0.64 -3.87 17.87
C ALA A 217 1.54 -4.10 16.66
N ILE A 218 0.97 -4.59 15.56
CA ILE A 218 1.60 -4.48 14.25
C ILE A 218 1.11 -3.19 13.59
N SER A 219 2.02 -2.24 13.38
CA SER A 219 1.70 -0.93 12.83
C SER A 219 2.87 -0.25 12.10
N SER A 220 2.63 0.96 11.60
CA SER A 220 3.66 1.81 11.00
C SER A 220 4.60 2.38 12.08
N ARG A 221 5.82 2.75 11.69
CA ARG A 221 6.78 3.36 12.61
C ARG A 221 6.27 4.67 13.24
N ILE A 222 5.60 5.51 12.44
CA ILE A 222 5.04 6.80 12.92
C ILE A 222 3.99 6.59 14.02
N ALA A 223 3.30 5.44 14.05
CA ALA A 223 2.35 5.13 15.10
C ALA A 223 3.03 4.90 16.46
N ALA A 224 4.32 4.57 16.49
CA ALA A 224 5.08 4.45 17.73
C ALA A 224 5.23 5.83 18.40
N GLU A 225 5.74 6.81 17.65
CA GLU A 225 5.97 8.17 18.13
C GLU A 225 4.67 8.84 18.59
N LEU A 226 3.58 8.69 17.81
CA LEU A 226 2.31 9.32 18.12
C LEU A 226 1.56 8.73 19.32
N ASN A 227 1.87 7.48 19.70
CA ASN A 227 1.22 6.80 20.82
C ASN A 227 2.19 6.53 22.00
N GLY A 228 3.41 7.06 21.96
CA GLY A 228 4.41 6.86 23.01
C GLY A 228 4.84 5.39 23.20
N LEU A 229 4.93 4.64 22.10
CA LEU A 229 5.33 3.23 22.10
C LEU A 229 6.78 3.04 21.66
N ASP A 230 7.38 1.97 22.14
CA ASP A 230 8.69 1.49 21.69
C ASP A 230 8.56 0.61 20.45
N VAL A 231 9.59 0.65 19.59
CA VAL A 231 9.72 -0.26 18.46
C VAL A 231 10.42 -1.53 18.93
N LEU A 232 9.67 -2.61 19.09
CA LEU A 232 10.18 -3.92 19.53
C LEU A 232 10.82 -4.71 18.39
N ALA A 233 10.38 -4.48 17.16
CA ALA A 233 10.99 -5.01 15.92
C ALA A 233 10.56 -4.14 14.73
N GLN A 234 11.42 -4.00 13.72
CA GLN A 234 11.15 -3.19 12.53
C GLN A 234 11.40 -4.02 11.26
N GLY A 235 10.47 -3.96 10.30
CA GLY A 235 10.57 -4.73 9.05
C GLY A 235 10.08 -6.17 9.24
N ILE A 236 9.03 -6.36 10.05
CA ILE A 236 8.50 -7.69 10.39
C ILE A 236 7.67 -8.31 9.25
N GLU A 237 7.46 -7.57 8.16
CA GLU A 237 6.78 -8.06 6.96
C GLU A 237 7.56 -9.19 6.26
N ASP A 238 6.81 -10.12 5.71
CA ASP A 238 7.35 -11.25 4.95
C ASP A 238 7.98 -10.74 3.63
N ASN A 239 7.37 -9.74 3.00
CA ASN A 239 7.84 -9.11 1.76
C ASN A 239 8.20 -7.62 1.95
N ALA A 240 9.51 -7.31 2.01
CA ALA A 240 10.01 -5.94 2.07
C ALA A 240 9.81 -5.10 0.79
N GLY A 241 9.40 -5.72 -0.34
CA GLY A 241 9.06 -5.00 -1.57
C GLY A 241 7.61 -4.50 -1.59
N ASN A 242 6.87 -4.61 -0.49
CA ASN A 242 5.50 -4.12 -0.42
C ASN A 242 5.49 -2.59 -0.47
N SER A 243 4.76 -2.02 -1.41
CA SER A 243 4.64 -0.57 -1.60
C SER A 243 3.21 -0.20 -1.91
N THR A 244 2.77 0.94 -1.41
CA THR A 244 1.46 1.50 -1.71
C THR A 244 1.65 2.79 -2.49
N ARG A 245 0.93 2.89 -3.61
CA ARG A 245 0.82 4.08 -4.45
C ARG A 245 -0.43 4.86 -4.02
N PHE A 246 -0.26 6.17 -3.84
CA PHE A 246 -1.31 7.12 -3.50
C PHE A 246 -1.42 8.16 -4.61
N PHE A 247 -2.63 8.67 -4.81
CA PHE A 247 -2.85 9.86 -5.61
C PHE A 247 -3.04 11.07 -4.71
N VAL A 248 -2.42 12.17 -5.12
CA VAL A 248 -2.78 13.51 -4.69
C VAL A 248 -3.81 14.02 -5.67
N VAL A 249 -5.01 14.33 -5.17
CA VAL A 249 -6.11 14.85 -5.98
C VAL A 249 -6.33 16.32 -5.69
N GLN A 250 -6.70 17.06 -6.72
CA GLN A 250 -7.01 18.48 -6.63
C GLN A 250 -8.21 18.77 -7.53
N ARG A 251 -9.02 19.75 -7.13
CA ARG A 251 -10.06 20.30 -8.00
C ARG A 251 -9.42 21.23 -9.04
N GLN A 252 -9.75 21.04 -10.31
CA GLN A 252 -9.35 21.95 -11.36
C GLN A 252 -9.90 23.36 -11.05
N SER A 253 -9.02 24.31 -10.75
CA SER A 253 -9.44 25.68 -10.49
C SER A 253 -9.75 26.41 -11.80
N SER A 254 -10.81 27.21 -11.82
CA SER A 254 -11.04 28.17 -12.92
C SER A 254 -9.98 29.27 -12.97
N ASP A 255 -9.26 29.49 -11.87
CA ASP A 255 -8.24 30.54 -11.70
C ASP A 255 -6.84 30.15 -12.21
N ALA A 256 -6.62 28.92 -12.68
CA ALA A 256 -5.36 28.51 -13.33
C ALA A 256 -5.10 29.26 -14.66
N VAL A 257 -6.05 30.07 -15.14
CA VAL A 257 -5.89 31.01 -16.26
C VAL A 257 -5.35 32.38 -15.79
N ALA A 258 -5.36 32.68 -14.48
CA ALA A 258 -5.04 33.98 -13.93
C ALA A 258 -4.13 33.89 -12.67
N GLY A 259 -2.85 33.60 -12.90
CA GLY A 259 -1.71 34.07 -12.10
C GLY A 259 -1.80 33.93 -10.56
N SER A 260 -1.35 32.79 -10.04
CA SER A 260 -0.86 32.71 -8.65
C SER A 260 0.41 31.86 -8.60
N THR A 261 1.47 32.50 -8.10
CA THR A 261 2.85 31.99 -8.00
C THR A 261 3.01 31.04 -6.81
N VAL A 262 2.58 29.80 -6.98
CA VAL A 262 3.14 28.66 -6.25
C VAL A 262 3.56 27.66 -7.33
N ALA A 263 4.87 27.42 -7.42
CA ALA A 263 5.46 26.46 -8.37
C ALA A 263 4.81 25.08 -8.14
N GLY A 264 3.79 24.77 -8.92
CA GLY A 264 3.00 23.56 -8.83
C GLY A 264 2.95 22.91 -10.20
N ASN A 265 3.14 21.59 -10.23
CA ASN A 265 3.25 20.70 -11.38
C ASN A 265 2.03 20.67 -12.34
N GLN A 266 1.13 21.64 -12.23
CA GLN A 266 -0.03 21.88 -13.08
C GLN A 266 0.12 23.07 -14.05
N GLU A 267 1.30 23.67 -14.18
CA GLU A 267 1.58 24.41 -15.41
C GLU A 267 1.50 23.40 -16.56
N THR A 268 0.45 23.56 -17.36
CA THR A 268 0.34 22.94 -18.66
C THR A 268 1.61 23.31 -19.41
N ALA A 269 2.51 22.34 -19.56
CA ALA A 269 3.77 22.53 -20.24
C ALA A 269 3.47 23.19 -21.60
N THR A 270 4.10 24.34 -21.84
CA THR A 270 3.95 25.07 -23.10
C THR A 270 4.59 24.25 -24.22
N ALA A 271 4.19 24.47 -25.47
CA ALA A 271 4.75 23.76 -26.63
C ALA A 271 6.28 23.93 -26.78
N GLU A 272 6.90 24.83 -26.01
CA GLU A 272 8.34 25.07 -25.94
C GLU A 272 9.08 24.17 -24.92
N ASP A 273 8.35 23.48 -24.03
CA ASP A 273 8.90 22.54 -23.02
C ASP A 273 9.14 21.13 -23.63
N GLN A 274 9.42 21.08 -24.94
CA GLN A 274 9.69 19.84 -25.67
C GLN A 274 11.05 19.26 -25.28
N GLY A 275 11.03 18.36 -24.30
CA GLY A 275 12.16 17.55 -23.83
C GLY A 275 11.72 16.36 -22.97
N GLU A 276 12.73 15.65 -22.41
CA GLU A 276 12.63 14.43 -21.58
C GLU A 276 11.52 14.47 -20.52
N LYS A 277 11.23 15.64 -19.93
CA LYS A 277 10.19 15.83 -18.89
C LYS A 277 8.78 15.38 -19.32
N THR A 278 8.45 15.49 -20.61
CA THR A 278 7.14 15.03 -21.13
C THR A 278 7.06 13.50 -21.21
N ALA A 279 8.17 12.83 -21.50
CA ALA A 279 8.28 11.37 -21.54
C ALA A 279 8.30 10.74 -20.14
N GLU A 280 8.76 11.49 -19.15
CA GLU A 280 8.81 11.10 -17.73
C GLU A 280 7.53 11.41 -16.95
N SER A 281 6.45 11.80 -17.64
CA SER A 281 5.15 12.05 -17.04
C SER A 281 4.20 10.86 -17.22
N LYS A 282 3.18 10.77 -16.36
CA LYS A 282 2.05 9.86 -16.50
C LYS A 282 0.78 10.63 -16.81
N THR A 283 -0.14 9.98 -17.50
CA THR A 283 -1.52 10.45 -17.72
C THR A 283 -2.49 9.33 -17.41
N LEU A 284 -3.61 9.67 -16.76
CA LEU A 284 -4.74 8.77 -16.55
C LEU A 284 -5.97 9.29 -17.30
N VAL A 285 -6.63 8.39 -18.00
CA VAL A 285 -7.91 8.63 -18.67
C VAL A 285 -8.90 7.57 -18.27
N SER A 286 -10.18 7.91 -18.29
CA SER A 286 -11.27 6.95 -18.28
C SER A 286 -12.08 7.01 -19.56
N PHE A 287 -12.53 5.89 -20.10
CA PHE A 287 -13.43 5.86 -21.25
C PHE A 287 -14.41 4.68 -21.21
N THR A 288 -15.51 4.79 -21.94
CA THR A 288 -16.45 3.71 -22.22
C THR A 288 -16.41 3.36 -23.71
N VAL A 289 -16.79 2.13 -24.03
CA VAL A 289 -16.84 1.63 -25.41
C VAL A 289 -18.24 1.16 -25.74
N ASP A 290 -18.54 1.01 -27.03
CA ASP A 290 -19.74 0.28 -27.43
C ASP A 290 -19.53 -1.22 -27.22
N HIS A 291 -20.22 -1.79 -26.23
CA HIS A 291 -20.14 -3.22 -25.92
C HIS A 291 -20.85 -4.12 -26.93
N GLY A 292 -21.59 -3.55 -27.89
CA GLY A 292 -22.19 -4.29 -29.01
C GLY A 292 -21.21 -4.57 -30.16
N GLU A 293 -20.13 -3.79 -30.27
CA GLU A 293 -19.22 -3.84 -31.41
C GLU A 293 -17.96 -4.69 -31.12
N PRO A 294 -17.70 -5.75 -31.91
CA PRO A 294 -16.50 -6.55 -31.76
C PRO A 294 -15.24 -5.70 -31.96
N GLY A 295 -14.33 -5.72 -30.98
CA GLY A 295 -13.06 -5.01 -31.08
C GLY A 295 -13.08 -3.58 -30.53
N ALA A 296 -14.23 -3.04 -30.08
CA ALA A 296 -14.32 -1.64 -29.64
C ALA A 296 -13.29 -1.23 -28.57
N LEU A 297 -12.96 -2.13 -27.63
CA LEU A 297 -11.87 -1.90 -26.67
C LEU A 297 -10.49 -1.92 -27.35
N ALA A 298 -10.26 -2.86 -28.27
CA ALA A 298 -9.01 -2.95 -29.01
C ALA A 298 -8.78 -1.70 -29.87
N ASP A 299 -9.83 -1.18 -30.51
CA ASP A 299 -9.77 0.04 -31.32
C ASP A 299 -9.36 1.24 -30.46
N CYS A 300 -9.93 1.39 -29.26
CA CYS A 300 -9.50 2.43 -28.32
C CYS A 300 -8.04 2.26 -27.86
N LEU A 301 -7.61 1.02 -27.62
CA LEU A 301 -6.24 0.74 -27.17
C LEU A 301 -5.20 0.91 -28.30
N GLU A 302 -5.59 0.70 -29.57
CA GLU A 302 -4.73 0.88 -30.74
C GLU A 302 -4.29 2.34 -30.91
N ILE A 303 -5.12 3.30 -30.49
CA ILE A 303 -4.81 4.73 -30.52
C ILE A 303 -3.51 5.00 -29.74
N PHE A 304 -3.39 4.51 -28.51
CA PHE A 304 -2.18 4.73 -27.70
C PHE A 304 -0.93 4.14 -28.37
N LYS A 305 -1.06 2.96 -29.00
CA LYS A 305 0.02 2.33 -29.76
C LYS A 305 0.41 3.17 -30.98
N LYS A 306 -0.57 3.69 -31.73
CA LYS A 306 -0.36 4.54 -32.92
C LYS A 306 0.46 5.80 -32.58
N TYR A 307 0.22 6.38 -31.41
CA TYR A 307 0.94 7.56 -30.91
C TYR A 307 2.18 7.23 -30.07
N GLY A 308 2.58 5.96 -29.97
CA GLY A 308 3.77 5.55 -29.22
C GLY A 308 3.68 5.73 -27.70
N LEU A 309 2.46 5.76 -27.15
CA LEU A 309 2.19 5.95 -25.72
C LEU A 309 2.18 4.59 -25.00
N ASN A 310 3.15 4.39 -24.10
CA ASN A 310 3.27 3.13 -23.35
C ASN A 310 2.25 3.08 -22.21
N LEU A 311 1.36 2.09 -22.22
CA LEU A 311 0.40 1.86 -21.14
C LEU A 311 1.09 1.23 -19.92
N THR A 312 0.81 1.73 -18.73
CA THR A 312 1.35 1.21 -17.45
C THR A 312 0.29 0.54 -16.58
N SER A 313 -0.98 0.84 -16.79
CA SER A 313 -2.08 0.16 -16.10
C SER A 313 -3.37 0.22 -16.91
N ILE A 314 -4.21 -0.81 -16.72
CA ILE A 314 -5.60 -0.82 -17.16
C ILE A 314 -6.49 -1.43 -16.07
N ASN A 315 -7.52 -0.71 -15.64
CA ASN A 315 -8.52 -1.18 -14.69
C ASN A 315 -9.93 -0.99 -15.25
N THR A 316 -10.89 -1.75 -14.73
CA THR A 316 -12.30 -1.63 -15.13
C THR A 316 -13.21 -1.45 -13.94
N ARG A 317 -14.24 -0.63 -14.10
CA ARG A 317 -15.36 -0.48 -13.16
C ARG A 317 -16.69 -0.65 -13.91
N PRO A 318 -17.75 -1.18 -13.27
CA PRO A 318 -19.07 -1.21 -13.89
C PRO A 318 -19.52 0.21 -14.27
N SER A 319 -20.04 0.40 -15.49
CA SER A 319 -20.47 1.73 -15.95
C SER A 319 -21.82 2.18 -15.37
N GLY A 320 -22.60 1.27 -14.80
CA GLY A 320 -23.96 1.54 -14.33
C GLY A 320 -25.00 1.73 -15.44
N GLU A 321 -24.59 1.76 -16.73
CA GLU A 321 -25.50 1.88 -17.86
C GLU A 321 -26.28 0.60 -18.15
N ALA A 322 -25.58 -0.55 -18.13
CA ALA A 322 -26.15 -1.87 -18.33
C ALA A 322 -25.26 -2.94 -17.67
N ALA A 323 -25.80 -4.15 -17.50
CA ALA A 323 -25.02 -5.27 -16.99
C ALA A 323 -23.84 -5.58 -17.93
N TRP A 324 -22.66 -5.79 -17.34
CA TRP A 324 -21.42 -6.11 -18.07
C TRP A 324 -20.90 -4.99 -18.98
N HIS A 325 -21.39 -3.77 -18.81
CA HIS A 325 -20.78 -2.58 -19.39
C HIS A 325 -19.77 -1.97 -18.41
N TYR A 326 -18.67 -1.46 -18.94
CA TYR A 326 -17.54 -1.03 -18.14
C TYR A 326 -17.03 0.37 -18.52
N ILE A 327 -16.52 1.06 -17.51
CA ILE A 327 -15.60 2.18 -17.64
C ILE A 327 -14.19 1.62 -17.52
N PHE A 328 -13.34 1.92 -18.49
CA PHE A 328 -11.94 1.55 -18.52
C PHE A 328 -11.11 2.72 -18.04
N PHE A 329 -10.24 2.49 -17.07
CA PHE A 329 -9.22 3.43 -16.60
C PHE A 329 -7.89 3.00 -17.17
N VAL A 330 -7.26 3.87 -17.96
CA VAL A 330 -6.00 3.57 -18.63
C VAL A 330 -4.97 4.61 -18.23
N GLU A 331 -3.87 4.13 -17.67
CA GLU A 331 -2.69 4.94 -17.37
C GLU A 331 -1.61 4.70 -18.41
N PHE A 332 -0.95 5.77 -18.84
CA PHE A 332 0.12 5.70 -19.83
C PHE A 332 1.17 6.78 -19.64
N MET A 333 2.35 6.57 -20.24
CA MET A 333 3.44 7.53 -20.25
C MET A 333 3.15 8.66 -21.23
N GLY A 334 3.41 9.89 -20.81
CA GLY A 334 3.15 11.12 -21.56
C GLY A 334 2.36 12.13 -20.73
N ARG A 335 2.41 13.40 -21.17
CA ARG A 335 1.70 14.53 -20.56
C ARG A 335 0.79 15.22 -21.57
N LYS A 336 -0.42 15.61 -21.14
CA LYS A 336 -1.27 16.53 -21.89
C LYS A 336 -0.69 17.95 -21.83
N LEU A 337 -0.46 18.59 -22.97
CA LEU A 337 0.09 19.94 -23.08
C LEU A 337 -0.99 21.04 -23.01
N ALA A 338 -0.55 22.28 -22.82
CA ALA A 338 -1.39 23.48 -22.92
C ALA A 338 -1.95 23.62 -24.34
N GLY A 339 -3.28 23.82 -24.45
CA GLY A 339 -3.97 23.88 -25.75
C GLY A 339 -4.55 22.54 -26.20
N GLU A 340 -5.31 22.56 -27.30
CA GLU A 340 -5.92 21.36 -27.86
C GLU A 340 -5.01 20.64 -28.85
N GLN A 341 -4.05 21.34 -29.46
CA GLN A 341 -3.17 20.82 -30.51
C GLN A 341 -1.71 20.80 -30.07
N GLY A 342 -0.97 19.77 -30.52
CA GLY A 342 0.44 19.57 -30.24
C GLY A 342 0.69 18.52 -29.15
N GLY A 343 1.56 17.55 -29.45
CA GLY A 343 1.98 16.48 -28.55
C GLY A 343 1.17 15.18 -28.71
N ALA A 344 1.86 14.04 -28.58
CA ALA A 344 1.29 12.71 -28.79
C ALA A 344 0.05 12.42 -27.92
N VAL A 345 0.04 12.91 -26.67
CA VAL A 345 -1.12 12.75 -25.78
C VAL A 345 -2.33 13.55 -26.26
N ASN A 346 -2.16 14.81 -26.65
CA ASN A 346 -3.27 15.64 -27.12
C ASN A 346 -3.89 15.05 -28.39
N GLU A 347 -3.07 14.59 -29.33
CA GLU A 347 -3.54 13.94 -30.57
C GLU A 347 -4.25 12.61 -30.28
N ALA A 348 -3.72 11.79 -29.37
CA ALA A 348 -4.37 10.55 -28.95
C ALA A 348 -5.75 10.80 -28.31
N LEU A 349 -5.88 11.83 -27.47
CA LEU A 349 -7.16 12.19 -26.85
C LEU A 349 -8.19 12.69 -27.88
N GLN A 350 -7.77 13.44 -28.90
CA GLN A 350 -8.65 13.86 -30.00
C GLN A 350 -9.14 12.69 -30.85
N GLU A 351 -8.29 11.67 -31.06
CA GLU A 351 -8.73 10.45 -31.77
C GLU A 351 -9.62 9.59 -30.89
N LEU A 352 -9.33 9.49 -29.58
CA LEU A 352 -10.16 8.78 -28.62
C LEU A 352 -11.58 9.35 -28.57
N ASP A 353 -11.74 10.66 -28.69
CA ASP A 353 -13.04 11.34 -28.78
C ASP A 353 -13.93 10.84 -29.92
N ARG A 354 -13.34 10.34 -31.01
CA ARG A 354 -14.06 9.84 -32.19
C ARG A 354 -14.40 8.36 -32.10
N VAL A 355 -13.68 7.59 -31.27
CA VAL A 355 -13.75 6.12 -31.21
C VAL A 355 -14.43 5.64 -29.94
N ALA A 356 -14.13 6.26 -28.79
CA ALA A 356 -14.78 5.92 -27.53
C ALA A 356 -16.22 6.45 -27.51
N LYS A 357 -17.10 5.76 -26.78
CA LYS A 357 -18.48 6.23 -26.55
C LYS A 357 -18.50 7.48 -25.68
N SER A 358 -17.61 7.53 -24.69
CA SER A 358 -17.34 8.71 -23.88
C SER A 358 -15.96 8.57 -23.26
N TRP A 359 -15.30 9.68 -22.94
CA TRP A 359 -14.02 9.67 -22.24
C TRP A 359 -13.88 10.90 -21.32
N ARG A 360 -12.97 10.79 -20.36
CA ARG A 360 -12.59 11.85 -19.42
C ARG A 360 -11.09 11.78 -19.16
N TRP A 361 -10.42 12.91 -19.28
CA TRP A 361 -9.05 13.07 -18.79
C TRP A 361 -9.07 13.28 -17.28
N LEU A 362 -8.26 12.50 -16.56
CA LEU A 362 -8.21 12.51 -15.10
C LEU A 362 -6.93 13.14 -14.55
N GLY A 363 -6.04 13.65 -15.42
CA GLY A 363 -4.84 14.38 -15.02
C GLY A 363 -3.58 13.88 -15.73
N SER A 364 -2.55 14.72 -15.69
CA SER A 364 -1.19 14.39 -16.11
C SER A 364 -0.21 14.92 -15.06
N TRP A 365 0.69 14.09 -14.57
CA TRP A 365 1.62 14.40 -13.48
C TRP A 365 3.00 13.79 -13.73
N GLU A 366 4.00 14.22 -12.97
CA GLU A 366 5.36 13.69 -13.08
C GLU A 366 5.43 12.26 -12.51
N ASN A 367 6.20 11.38 -13.15
CA ASN A 367 6.39 10.03 -12.63
C ASN A 367 7.31 10.05 -11.39
N ALA A 368 6.73 9.82 -10.22
CA ALA A 368 7.47 9.86 -8.96
C ALA A 368 8.53 8.74 -8.85
N LEU A 369 8.46 7.68 -9.66
CA LEU A 369 9.48 6.62 -9.69
C LEU A 369 10.77 7.05 -10.39
N LEU A 370 10.75 8.13 -11.16
CA LEU A 370 11.92 8.65 -11.87
C LEU A 370 12.64 9.75 -11.07
N LYS A 371 12.04 10.24 -9.99
CA LYS A 371 12.66 11.24 -9.11
C LYS A 371 13.82 10.57 -8.34
N PRO A 372 15.04 11.16 -8.35
CA PRO A 372 16.13 10.65 -7.53
C PRO A 372 15.74 10.70 -6.04
N SER A 373 16.14 9.65 -5.32
CA SER A 373 15.80 9.38 -3.91
C SER A 373 16.41 10.36 -2.93
#